data_AF-A0A1V9ZPT0-F1
#
_entry.id   AF-A0A1V9ZPT0-F1
#
_cell.length_a   1.000
_cell.length_b   1.000
_cell.length_c   1.000
_cell.angle_alpha   90.00
_cell.angle_beta   90.00
_cell.angle_gamma   90.00
#
_symmetry.space_group_name_H-M   'P 1'
#
loop_
_entity.id
_entity.type
_entity.pdbx_description
1 polymer ?
#
loop_
_entity_poly.entity_id
_entity_poly.type
_entity_poly.pdbx_seq_one_letter_code
_entity_poly.pdbx_strand_id
1 'polypeptide(L)'
;MKSIHQLQEQVSAMKTQDKEHRRSALIQSLRKKQREQDLTIDVLKETLATKAPEFQESISMVNEFILKKTLSGPKRFRPKTREELELEFIELDKKYKRAITSLKQSKEVVQETTEELNEIDNTTQDVVPESSKDSDTIALEEELDRLRIAIASKDMNLNSQREQIKTMELQLEQLINMQDKCERSKKKYAACKEVVKKLEEDAMQLIQEKEKASEARAQAEAQLEFLKEAHANDTANGDKDKLELFEKIKAMNQQEMDLQTQIDDQQKKWCIDRSNMNSQLRILEKQLQESSDQMARLNSAQQALLSEKGIPYSNSPMSTRLVLESMSKKIIELTQQLEQASQSKITEPSVPLQSIQSDELAQKEAMWKQAIDDRDAKLKGLDKQVVASKLLARQSKKEKASLLQQIDKLRTLLAETAPKTESSALMDQLRHSSESAPAPEEVNTSE
;
A
#
# COMPACT_ATOMS: atom_id res chain seq x y z
N MET A 1 -37.69 2.05 -4.60
CA MET A 1 -36.42 2.79 -4.80
C MET A 1 -36.16 3.63 -3.56
N LYS A 2 -34.99 3.49 -2.90
CA LYS A 2 -34.68 4.31 -1.72
C LYS A 2 -34.58 5.77 -2.15
N SER A 3 -35.24 6.66 -1.40
CA SER A 3 -35.24 8.10 -1.71
C SER A 3 -33.81 8.61 -1.75
N ILE A 4 -33.50 9.52 -2.68
CA ILE A 4 -32.18 10.16 -2.80
C ILE A 4 -31.73 10.76 -1.45
N HIS A 5 -32.69 11.24 -0.65
CA HIS A 5 -32.43 11.78 0.68
C HIS A 5 -31.91 10.71 1.66
N GLN A 6 -32.48 9.50 1.64
CA GLN A 6 -32.02 8.38 2.48
C GLN A 6 -30.62 7.90 2.10
N LEU A 7 -30.26 7.98 0.81
CA LEU A 7 -28.90 7.67 0.35
C LEU A 7 -27.90 8.75 0.78
N GLN A 8 -28.29 10.02 0.73
CA GLN A 8 -27.46 11.13 1.22
C GLN A 8 -27.19 11.02 2.73
N GLU A 9 -28.20 10.65 3.52
CA GLU A 9 -28.08 10.45 4.96
C GLU A 9 -27.22 9.22 5.32
N GLN A 10 -27.33 8.13 4.55
CA GLN A 10 -26.42 6.99 4.73
C GLN A 10 -24.98 7.32 4.38
N VAL A 11 -24.75 8.09 3.31
CA VAL A 11 -23.40 8.53 2.93
C VAL A 11 -22.82 9.49 3.97
N SER A 12 -23.63 10.39 4.55
CA SER A 12 -23.15 11.29 5.62
C SER A 12 -22.83 10.50 6.90
N ALA A 13 -23.66 9.52 7.28
CA ALA A 13 -23.43 8.66 8.43
C ALA A 13 -22.18 7.76 8.26
N MET A 14 -21.95 7.20 7.08
CA MET A 14 -20.70 6.44 6.83
C MET A 14 -19.47 7.36 6.86
N LYS A 15 -19.58 8.59 6.34
CA LYS A 15 -18.49 9.57 6.43
C LYS A 15 -18.18 9.99 7.86
N THR A 16 -19.16 10.07 8.76
CA THR A 16 -18.90 10.38 10.17
C THR A 16 -18.27 9.20 10.89
N GLN A 17 -18.71 7.97 10.63
CA GLN A 17 -18.09 6.75 11.17
C GLN A 17 -16.64 6.58 10.72
N ASP A 18 -16.33 6.81 9.44
CA ASP A 18 -14.95 6.77 8.94
C ASP A 18 -14.06 7.84 9.62
N LYS A 19 -14.61 9.03 9.86
CA LYS A 19 -13.91 10.09 10.61
C LYS A 19 -13.65 9.66 12.06
N GLU A 20 -14.62 9.02 12.72
CA GLU A 20 -14.45 8.49 14.08
C GLU A 20 -13.44 7.34 14.15
N HIS A 21 -13.43 6.43 13.18
CA HIS A 21 -12.43 5.37 13.09
C HIS A 21 -11.03 5.94 12.89
N ARG A 22 -10.87 6.94 12.00
CA ARG A 22 -9.58 7.61 11.77
C ARG A 22 -9.12 8.38 13.00
N ARG A 23 -10.03 9.10 13.67
CA ARG A 23 -9.75 9.81 14.92
C ARG A 23 -9.35 8.83 16.03
N SER A 24 -10.04 7.70 16.15
CA SER A 24 -9.74 6.68 17.15
C SER A 24 -8.38 6.02 16.90
N ALA A 25 -8.07 5.71 15.64
CA ALA A 25 -6.76 5.19 15.24
C ALA A 25 -5.63 6.20 15.53
N LEU A 26 -5.85 7.48 15.24
CA LEU A 26 -4.90 8.55 15.57
C LEU A 26 -4.73 8.72 17.08
N ILE A 27 -5.81 8.68 17.86
CA ILE A 27 -5.72 8.75 19.33
C ILE A 27 -4.93 7.54 19.87
N GLN A 28 -5.15 6.34 19.34
CA GLN A 28 -4.41 5.15 19.72
C GLN A 28 -2.92 5.27 19.36
N SER A 29 -2.58 5.77 18.17
CA SER A 29 -1.19 5.98 17.76
C SER A 29 -0.50 7.06 18.59
N LEU A 30 -1.18 8.17 18.89
CA LEU A 30 -0.67 9.22 19.77
C LEU A 30 -0.46 8.71 21.20
N ARG A 31 -1.40 7.93 21.75
CA ARG A 31 -1.23 7.28 23.06
C ARG A 31 -0.08 6.28 23.08
N LYS A 32 0.15 5.56 21.99
CA LYS A 32 1.31 4.67 21.85
C LYS A 32 2.61 5.47 21.83
N LYS A 33 2.68 6.52 21.00
CA LYS A 33 3.84 7.40 20.91
C LYS A 33 4.15 8.11 22.23
N GLN A 34 3.12 8.56 22.95
CA GLN A 34 3.28 9.16 24.28
C GLN A 34 3.90 8.16 25.26
N ARG A 35 3.39 6.92 25.31
CA ARG A 35 3.98 5.86 26.17
C ARG A 35 5.43 5.54 25.80
N GLU A 36 5.76 5.50 24.51
CA GLU A 36 7.14 5.28 24.04
C GLU A 36 8.06 6.44 24.43
N GLN A 37 7.57 7.68 24.34
CA GLN A 37 8.30 8.87 24.81
C GLN A 37 8.51 8.84 26.32
N ASP A 38 7.47 8.53 27.09
CA ASP A 38 7.56 8.40 28.55
C ASP A 38 8.56 7.31 28.96
N LEU A 39 8.52 6.15 28.29
CA LEU A 39 9.50 5.07 28.52
C LEU A 39 10.93 5.52 28.19
N THR A 40 11.11 6.24 27.08
CA THR A 40 12.43 6.75 26.69
C THR A 40 12.96 7.72 27.74
N ILE A 41 12.09 8.58 28.27
CA ILE A 41 12.43 9.51 29.35
C ILE A 41 12.79 8.75 30.63
N ASP A 42 12.03 7.71 31.01
CA ASP A 42 12.30 6.92 32.21
C ASP A 42 13.65 6.19 32.11
N VAL A 43 13.96 5.59 30.94
CA VAL A 43 15.28 4.99 30.67
C VAL A 43 16.40 6.05 30.70
N LEU A 44 16.16 7.25 30.17
CA LEU A 44 17.10 8.37 30.25
C LEU A 44 17.36 8.80 31.71
N LYS A 45 16.30 8.91 32.53
CA LYS A 45 16.41 9.24 33.96
C LYS A 45 17.26 8.19 34.68
N GLU A 46 16.96 6.91 34.48
CA GLU A 46 17.69 5.79 35.08
C GLU A 46 19.16 5.76 34.62
N THR A 47 19.40 5.98 33.33
CA THR A 47 20.76 6.01 32.77
C THR A 47 21.56 7.18 33.34
N LEU A 48 20.95 8.37 33.44
CA LEU A 48 21.59 9.54 34.03
C LEU A 48 21.90 9.32 35.52
N ALA A 49 20.95 8.79 36.29
CA ALA A 49 21.17 8.47 37.70
C ALA A 49 22.25 7.40 37.91
N THR A 50 22.41 6.45 36.98
CA THR A 50 23.37 5.35 37.10
C THR A 50 24.77 5.73 36.61
N LYS A 51 24.85 6.50 35.52
CA LYS A 51 26.12 6.77 34.81
C LYS A 51 26.76 8.09 35.19
N ALA A 52 26.01 9.05 35.72
CA ALA A 52 26.52 10.36 36.10
C ALA A 52 26.44 10.53 37.63
N PRO A 53 27.59 10.64 38.32
CA PRO A 53 27.62 10.76 39.78
C PRO A 53 26.92 12.03 40.28
N GLU A 54 26.91 13.10 39.47
CA GLU A 54 26.23 14.37 39.76
C GLU A 54 24.70 14.25 39.91
N PHE A 55 24.11 13.20 39.33
CA PHE A 55 22.66 12.99 39.27
C PHE A 55 22.17 11.89 40.23
N GLN A 56 23.09 11.23 40.92
CA GLN A 56 22.82 10.04 41.73
C GLN A 56 22.06 10.38 43.03
N GLU A 57 22.23 11.60 43.54
CA GLU A 57 21.66 12.03 44.83
C GLU A 57 20.28 12.71 44.70
N SER A 58 19.88 13.17 43.51
CA SER A 58 18.67 13.99 43.37
C SER A 58 17.94 13.78 42.04
N ILE A 59 16.78 13.14 42.14
CA ILE A 59 15.80 12.99 41.04
C ILE A 59 15.35 14.38 40.52
N SER A 60 15.31 15.39 41.39
CA SER A 60 14.96 16.77 41.00
C SER A 60 15.98 17.36 40.01
N MET A 61 17.27 17.08 40.18
CA MET A 61 18.32 17.57 39.27
C MET A 61 18.27 16.87 37.91
N VAL A 62 17.94 15.58 37.88
CA VAL A 62 17.72 14.84 36.64
C VAL A 62 16.54 15.41 35.86
N ASN A 63 15.41 15.64 36.54
CA ASN A 63 14.21 16.21 35.93
C ASN A 63 14.48 17.61 35.37
N GLU A 64 15.19 18.46 36.10
CA GLU A 64 15.57 19.80 35.63
C GLU A 64 16.52 19.77 34.43
N PHE A 65 17.48 18.84 34.42
CA PHE A 65 18.39 18.64 33.30
C PHE A 65 17.65 18.19 32.02
N ILE A 66 16.76 17.21 32.15
CA ILE A 66 15.92 16.73 31.04
C ILE A 66 15.10 17.90 30.50
N LEU A 67 14.40 18.64 31.35
CA LEU A 67 13.60 19.80 30.97
C LEU A 67 14.41 20.84 30.19
N LYS A 68 15.61 21.17 30.66
CA LYS A 68 16.50 22.14 29.98
C LYS A 68 16.94 21.67 28.59
N LYS A 69 17.05 20.36 28.38
CA LYS A 69 17.56 19.78 27.13
C LYS A 69 16.48 19.40 26.13
N THR A 70 15.29 19.02 26.60
CA THR A 70 14.21 18.52 25.75
C THR A 70 13.18 19.59 25.38
N LEU A 71 13.16 20.70 26.11
CA LEU A 71 12.19 21.77 25.86
C LEU A 71 12.78 22.86 24.98
N SER A 72 12.18 23.04 23.80
CA SER A 72 12.34 24.24 22.98
C SER A 72 11.02 25.01 22.95
N GLY A 73 11.03 26.26 23.45
CA GLY A 73 9.90 27.19 23.36
C GLY A 73 9.36 27.72 24.70
N PRO A 74 8.54 28.79 24.69
CA PRO A 74 8.08 29.43 25.92
C PRO A 74 7.11 28.57 26.76
N LYS A 75 7.35 28.48 28.07
CA LYS A 75 6.58 27.66 29.05
C LYS A 75 5.07 27.94 29.09
N ARG A 76 4.61 29.11 28.61
CA ARG A 76 3.20 29.54 28.66
C ARG A 76 2.31 28.93 27.58
N PHE A 77 2.88 28.36 26.52
CA PHE A 77 2.12 27.95 25.33
C PHE A 77 2.13 26.44 25.07
N ARG A 78 2.66 25.64 26.00
CA ARG A 78 2.65 24.18 25.89
C ARG A 78 2.04 23.53 27.13
N PRO A 79 1.47 22.32 26.99
CA PRO A 79 1.13 21.48 28.14
C PRO A 79 2.35 21.24 29.02
N LYS A 80 2.12 21.12 30.34
CA LYS A 80 3.17 20.76 31.29
C LYS A 80 3.60 19.32 31.04
N THR A 81 4.91 19.11 31.02
CA THR A 81 5.50 17.78 30.95
C THR A 81 5.35 17.04 32.28
N ARG A 82 5.52 15.72 32.25
CA ARG A 82 5.47 14.89 33.45
C ARG A 82 6.49 15.36 34.49
N GLU A 83 7.68 15.74 34.06
CA GLU A 83 8.78 16.21 34.91
C GLU A 83 8.43 17.55 35.59
N GLU A 84 7.76 18.46 34.87
CA GLU A 84 7.28 19.72 35.44
C GLU A 84 6.20 19.49 36.50
N LEU A 85 5.30 18.53 36.26
CA LEU A 85 4.27 18.17 37.23
C LEU A 85 4.88 17.48 38.47
N GLU A 86 5.88 16.62 38.29
CA GLU A 86 6.62 15.99 39.40
C GLU A 86 7.32 17.06 40.26
N LEU A 87 7.98 18.05 39.65
CA LEU A 87 8.60 19.16 40.39
C LEU A 87 7.57 20.03 41.10
N GLU A 88 6.45 20.38 40.46
CA GLU A 88 5.37 21.14 41.09
C GLU A 88 4.74 20.38 42.26
N PHE A 89 4.59 19.06 42.16
CA PHE A 89 4.10 18.23 43.26
C PHE A 89 5.05 18.27 44.45
N ILE A 90 6.36 18.16 44.22
CA ILE A 90 7.38 18.28 45.27
C ILE A 90 7.33 19.68 45.91
N GLU A 91 7.16 20.74 45.13
CA GLU A 91 7.03 22.10 45.65
C GLU A 91 5.75 22.29 46.48
N LEU A 92 4.62 21.75 46.01
CA LEU A 92 3.35 21.80 46.73
C LEU A 92 3.43 21.02 48.03
N ASP A 93 4.02 19.83 48.03
CA ASP A 93 4.21 19.02 49.24
C ASP A 93 5.09 19.77 50.27
N LYS A 94 6.16 20.43 49.82
CA LYS A 94 6.97 21.30 50.69
C LYS A 94 6.16 22.46 51.27
N LYS A 95 5.35 23.14 50.46
CA LYS A 95 4.47 24.25 50.92
C LYS A 95 3.42 23.75 51.91
N TYR A 96 2.81 22.60 51.64
CA TYR A 96 1.81 21.97 52.49
C TYR A 96 2.41 21.57 53.85
N LYS A 97 3.58 20.92 53.86
CA LYS A 97 4.32 20.59 55.09
C LYS A 97 4.64 21.85 55.90
N ARG A 98 5.11 22.92 55.25
CA ARG A 98 5.35 24.22 55.90
C ARG A 98 4.08 24.82 56.50
N ALA A 99 2.97 24.79 55.76
CA ALA A 99 1.68 25.29 56.22
C ALA A 99 1.15 24.48 57.42
N ILE A 100 1.32 23.16 57.44
CA ILE A 100 0.98 22.33 58.60
C ILE A 100 1.83 22.70 59.80
N THR A 101 3.16 22.86 59.63
CA THR A 101 4.04 23.23 60.74
C THR A 101 3.71 24.61 61.29
N SER A 102 3.42 25.59 60.44
CA SER A 102 3.00 26.92 60.89
C SER A 102 1.64 26.90 61.56
N LEU A 103 0.70 26.08 61.09
CA LEU A 103 -0.63 25.94 61.70
C LEU A 103 -0.54 25.31 63.10
N LYS A 104 0.36 24.33 63.29
CA LYS A 104 0.63 23.73 64.61
C LYS A 104 1.21 24.77 65.58
N GLN A 105 2.20 25.54 65.14
CA GLN A 105 2.80 26.62 65.94
C GLN A 105 1.78 27.72 66.27
N SER A 106 0.94 28.14 65.32
CA SER A 106 -0.09 29.14 65.60
C SER A 106 -1.18 28.64 66.54
N LYS A 107 -1.46 27.33 66.55
CA LYS A 107 -2.45 26.72 67.45
C LYS A 107 -1.93 26.66 68.89
N GLU A 108 -0.63 26.44 69.08
CA GLU A 108 0.04 26.53 70.40
C GLU A 108 -0.02 27.97 70.94
N VAL A 109 0.28 28.98 70.10
CA VAL A 109 0.26 30.41 70.51
C VAL A 109 -1.15 30.91 70.85
N VAL A 110 -2.19 30.44 70.17
CA VAL A 110 -3.58 30.82 70.46
C VAL A 110 -4.09 30.18 71.76
N GLN A 111 -3.60 29.00 72.13
CA GLN A 111 -3.91 28.38 73.42
C GLN A 111 -3.30 29.13 74.61
N GLU A 112 -2.11 29.73 74.46
CA GLU A 112 -1.46 30.52 75.52
C GLU A 112 -2.08 31.91 75.70
N THR A 113 -2.65 32.52 74.64
CA THR A 113 -3.20 33.89 74.69
C THR A 113 -4.66 33.97 75.14
N THR A 114 -5.38 32.84 75.29
CA THR A 114 -6.78 32.85 75.77
C THR A 114 -6.90 32.81 77.31
N GLU A 115 -5.80 32.64 78.05
CA GLU A 115 -5.80 32.61 79.52
C GLU A 115 -5.55 33.98 80.18
N GLU A 116 -5.14 35.03 79.44
CA GLU A 116 -4.71 36.33 80.01
C GLU A 116 -5.72 37.50 79.90
N LEU A 117 -6.94 37.33 79.36
CA LEU A 117 -7.83 38.45 79.03
C LEU A 117 -9.10 38.61 79.91
N ASN A 118 -9.13 38.05 81.13
CA ASN A 118 -10.33 38.01 81.98
C ASN A 118 -10.31 38.86 83.28
N GLU A 119 -9.46 39.88 83.42
CA GLU A 119 -9.49 40.76 84.60
C GLU A 119 -9.23 42.24 84.26
N ILE A 120 -10.29 43.06 84.11
CA ILE A 120 -10.39 44.51 84.48
C ILE A 120 -11.90 44.84 84.53
N ASP A 121 -12.60 44.63 85.66
CA ASP A 121 -12.87 45.51 86.81
C ASP A 121 -13.62 46.85 86.53
N ASN A 122 -14.71 47.02 87.27
CA ASN A 122 -15.80 48.00 87.18
C ASN A 122 -15.65 49.00 88.33
N THR A 123 -15.80 50.32 88.12
CA THR A 123 -15.81 51.27 89.26
C THR A 123 -16.67 52.54 88.99
N THR A 124 -17.89 52.48 89.53
CA THR A 124 -18.55 53.43 90.46
C THR A 124 -19.22 54.74 89.98
N GLN A 125 -20.42 54.93 90.57
CA GLN A 125 -21.46 55.95 90.47
C GLN A 125 -21.18 57.30 91.15
N ASP A 126 -21.93 58.30 90.69
CA ASP A 126 -22.60 59.45 91.35
C ASP A 126 -22.24 59.83 92.81
N VAL A 127 -22.19 61.16 93.06
CA VAL A 127 -23.01 61.89 94.07
C VAL A 127 -22.64 63.39 94.07
N VAL A 128 -23.67 64.25 93.99
CA VAL A 128 -23.65 65.72 94.21
C VAL A 128 -24.25 66.02 95.59
N PRO A 129 -23.76 67.01 96.37
CA PRO A 129 -24.62 68.15 96.68
C PRO A 129 -23.91 69.53 96.80
N GLU A 130 -24.72 70.56 96.55
CA GLU A 130 -24.46 72.01 96.46
C GLU A 130 -23.89 72.68 97.73
N SER A 131 -22.95 73.62 97.55
CA SER A 131 -23.00 74.96 98.16
C SER A 131 -21.86 75.90 97.69
N SER A 132 -21.84 76.37 96.43
CA SER A 132 -21.11 77.60 96.07
C SER A 132 -21.52 78.16 94.71
N LYS A 133 -22.64 78.90 94.63
CA LYS A 133 -23.21 79.35 93.34
C LYS A 133 -22.29 80.18 92.43
N ASP A 134 -21.18 80.72 92.93
CA ASP A 134 -20.19 81.45 92.12
C ASP A 134 -18.95 80.60 91.76
N SER A 135 -18.68 79.51 92.47
CA SER A 135 -17.59 78.56 92.14
C SER A 135 -18.11 77.40 91.28
N ASP A 136 -19.34 76.97 91.54
CA ASP A 136 -20.06 75.93 90.78
C ASP A 136 -20.40 76.43 89.37
N THR A 137 -20.67 77.72 89.19
CA THR A 137 -20.92 78.33 87.86
C THR A 137 -19.64 78.39 87.02
N ILE A 138 -18.50 78.73 87.63
CA ILE A 138 -17.19 78.69 86.96
C ILE A 138 -16.81 77.25 86.61
N ALA A 139 -17.02 76.29 87.52
CA ALA A 139 -16.76 74.87 87.26
C ALA A 139 -17.65 74.30 86.13
N LEU A 140 -18.93 74.69 86.08
CA LEU A 140 -19.85 74.33 85.00
C LEU A 140 -19.46 74.99 83.66
N GLU A 141 -18.95 76.22 83.66
CA GLU A 141 -18.41 76.87 82.46
C GLU A 141 -17.16 76.16 81.94
N GLU A 142 -16.22 75.80 82.82
CA GLU A 142 -15.05 75.00 82.46
C GLU A 142 -15.43 73.61 81.92
N GLU A 143 -16.46 72.98 82.49
CA GLU A 143 -16.96 71.69 82.02
C GLU A 143 -17.70 71.80 80.68
N LEU A 144 -18.47 72.87 80.46
CA LEU A 144 -19.06 73.18 79.16
C LEU A 144 -17.98 73.40 78.09
N ASP A 145 -16.88 74.08 78.42
CA ASP A 145 -15.78 74.29 77.48
C ASP A 145 -15.00 73.00 77.21
N ARG A 146 -14.78 72.14 78.23
CA ARG A 146 -14.25 70.79 78.03
C ARG A 146 -15.15 69.94 77.13
N LEU A 147 -16.46 69.97 77.35
CA LEU A 147 -17.42 69.25 76.52
C LEU A 147 -17.46 69.79 75.09
N ARG A 148 -17.37 71.12 74.89
CA ARG A 148 -17.24 71.72 73.57
C ARG A 148 -15.98 71.27 72.84
N ILE A 149 -14.84 71.24 73.52
CA ILE A 149 -13.57 70.74 72.96
C ILE A 149 -13.71 69.25 72.61
N ALA A 150 -14.32 68.44 73.48
CA ALA A 150 -14.55 67.02 73.23
C ALA A 150 -15.51 66.77 72.05
N ILE A 151 -16.56 67.59 71.92
CA ILE A 151 -17.47 67.55 70.76
C ILE A 151 -16.72 67.93 69.49
N ALA A 152 -15.96 69.03 69.49
CA ALA A 152 -15.16 69.44 68.33
C ALA A 152 -14.12 68.38 67.92
N SER A 153 -13.47 67.74 68.90
CA SER A 153 -12.57 66.60 68.69
C SER A 153 -13.29 65.41 68.04
N LYS A 154 -14.48 65.06 68.54
CA LYS A 154 -15.30 63.97 67.98
C LYS A 154 -15.79 64.31 66.58
N ASP A 155 -16.21 65.54 66.32
CA ASP A 155 -16.63 65.99 64.98
C ASP A 155 -15.47 65.95 63.98
N MET A 156 -14.26 66.32 64.41
CA MET A 156 -13.06 66.22 63.58
C MET A 156 -12.72 64.77 63.26
N ASN A 157 -12.86 63.87 64.24
CA ASN A 157 -12.66 62.42 64.03
C ASN A 157 -13.75 61.81 63.12
N LEU A 158 -15.02 62.18 63.32
CA LEU A 158 -16.14 61.76 62.47
C LEU A 158 -15.96 62.25 61.02
N ASN A 159 -15.49 63.48 60.82
CA ASN A 159 -15.20 64.00 59.48
C ASN A 159 -14.04 63.25 58.83
N SER A 160 -12.97 62.95 59.57
CA SER A 160 -11.86 62.11 59.08
C SER A 160 -12.33 60.71 58.68
N GLN A 161 -13.16 60.07 59.51
CA GLN A 161 -13.76 58.77 59.19
C GLN A 161 -14.67 58.85 57.95
N ARG A 162 -15.46 59.92 57.81
CA ARG A 162 -16.30 60.14 56.61
C ARG A 162 -15.45 60.29 55.35
N GLU A 163 -14.33 60.99 55.41
CA GLU A 163 -13.40 61.11 54.27
C GLU A 163 -12.75 59.78 53.91
N GLN A 164 -12.37 58.99 54.92
CA GLN A 164 -11.85 57.63 54.70
C GLN A 164 -12.89 56.72 54.04
N ILE A 165 -14.15 56.76 54.51
CA ILE A 165 -15.26 55.99 53.89
C ILE A 165 -15.42 56.40 52.43
N LYS A 166 -15.49 57.69 52.11
CA LYS A 166 -15.57 58.17 50.71
C LYS A 166 -14.40 57.70 49.85
N THR A 167 -13.19 57.70 50.42
CA THR A 167 -12.00 57.23 49.70
C THR A 167 -12.09 55.73 49.42
N MET A 168 -12.57 54.93 50.38
CA MET A 168 -12.80 53.50 50.19
C MET A 168 -13.91 53.22 49.17
N GLU A 169 -15.01 53.98 49.19
CA GLU A 169 -16.10 53.86 48.20
C GLU A 169 -15.58 54.11 46.77
N LEU A 170 -14.75 55.13 46.58
CA LEU A 170 -14.16 55.45 45.28
C LEU A 170 -13.18 54.36 44.82
N GLN A 171 -12.40 53.78 45.74
CA GLN A 171 -11.54 52.63 45.45
C GLN A 171 -12.35 51.38 45.06
N LEU A 172 -13.48 51.12 45.73
CA LEU A 172 -14.38 50.02 45.38
C LEU A 172 -14.96 50.21 43.97
N GLU A 173 -15.39 51.42 43.60
CA GLU A 173 -15.88 51.72 42.26
C GLU A 173 -14.79 51.53 41.19
N GLN A 174 -13.54 51.93 41.48
CA GLN A 174 -12.41 51.66 40.60
C GLN A 174 -12.15 50.16 40.43
N LEU A 175 -12.20 49.39 41.51
CA LEU A 175 -12.01 47.93 41.48
C LEU A 175 -13.10 47.23 40.65
N ILE A 176 -14.37 47.64 40.80
CA ILE A 176 -15.49 47.13 39.99
C ILE A 176 -15.25 47.40 38.51
N ASN A 177 -14.86 48.63 38.16
CA ASN A 177 -14.55 48.99 36.77
C ASN A 177 -13.38 48.18 36.19
N MET A 178 -12.37 47.88 37.01
CA MET A 178 -11.25 47.04 36.60
C MET A 178 -11.64 45.57 36.44
N GLN A 179 -12.49 45.05 37.32
CA GLN A 179 -13.05 43.71 37.20
C GLN A 179 -13.82 43.56 35.89
N ASP A 180 -14.71 44.51 35.57
CA ASP A 180 -15.47 44.56 34.32
C ASP A 180 -14.58 44.52 33.08
N LYS A 181 -13.52 45.33 33.06
CA LYS A 181 -12.53 45.33 31.97
C LYS A 181 -11.83 43.98 31.86
N CYS A 182 -11.48 43.38 32.99
CA CYS A 182 -10.81 42.08 33.03
C CYS A 182 -11.72 40.96 32.52
N GLU A 183 -13.01 40.98 32.88
CA GLU A 183 -14.01 40.03 32.39
C GLU A 183 -14.27 40.18 30.89
N ARG A 184 -14.39 41.40 30.38
CA ARG A 184 -14.52 41.66 28.93
C ARG A 184 -13.29 41.16 28.16
N SER A 185 -12.09 41.41 28.68
CA SER A 185 -10.84 40.91 28.10
C SER A 185 -10.79 39.38 28.11
N LYS A 186 -11.18 38.75 29.23
CA LYS A 186 -11.26 37.29 29.36
C LYS A 186 -12.22 36.67 28.34
N LYS A 187 -13.39 37.28 28.12
CA LYS A 187 -14.36 36.84 27.10
C LYS A 187 -13.77 36.95 25.68
N LYS A 188 -13.10 38.05 25.35
CA LYS A 188 -12.41 38.22 24.05
C LYS A 188 -11.30 37.19 23.86
N TYR A 189 -10.47 36.97 24.88
CA TYR A 189 -9.42 35.96 24.83
C TYR A 189 -9.98 34.55 24.64
N ALA A 190 -11.06 34.20 25.33
CA ALA A 190 -11.73 32.91 25.14
C ALA A 190 -12.27 32.76 23.72
N ALA A 191 -12.91 33.79 23.15
CA ALA A 191 -13.39 33.76 21.76
C ALA A 191 -12.25 33.61 20.75
N CYS A 192 -11.16 34.39 20.89
CA CYS A 192 -9.98 34.25 20.04
C CYS A 192 -9.34 32.86 20.18
N LYS A 193 -9.28 32.29 21.38
CA LYS A 193 -8.75 30.95 21.62
C LYS A 193 -9.55 29.87 20.89
N GLU A 194 -10.88 29.98 20.90
CA GLU A 194 -11.74 29.04 20.15
C GLU A 194 -11.59 29.20 18.63
N VAL A 195 -11.40 30.44 18.12
CA VAL A 195 -11.09 30.65 16.70
C VAL A 195 -9.75 30.04 16.32
N VAL A 196 -8.71 30.21 17.15
CA VAL A 196 -7.39 29.60 16.90
C VAL A 196 -7.48 28.08 16.87
N LYS A 197 -8.20 27.45 17.81
CA LYS A 197 -8.41 26.00 17.78
C LYS A 197 -9.11 25.52 16.51
N LYS A 198 -10.14 26.24 16.06
CA LYS A 198 -10.83 25.91 14.79
C LYS A 198 -9.88 26.00 13.60
N LEU A 199 -9.05 27.05 13.54
CA LEU A 199 -8.05 27.19 12.48
C LEU A 199 -6.97 26.10 12.54
N GLU A 200 -6.57 25.67 13.73
CA GLU A 200 -5.65 24.53 13.91
C GLU A 200 -6.29 23.22 13.43
N GLU A 201 -7.56 22.99 13.74
CA GLU A 201 -8.34 21.83 13.27
C GLU A 201 -8.48 21.82 11.74
N ASP A 202 -8.80 22.96 11.13
CA ASP A 202 -8.91 23.11 9.68
C ASP A 202 -7.55 22.91 8.99
N ALA A 203 -6.47 23.45 9.56
CA ALA A 203 -5.12 23.23 9.06
C ALA A 203 -4.71 21.75 9.10
N MET A 204 -5.04 21.04 10.19
CA MET A 204 -4.82 19.60 10.28
C MET A 204 -5.63 18.81 9.24
N GLN A 205 -6.88 19.21 8.97
CA GLN A 205 -7.70 18.59 7.93
C GLN A 205 -7.09 18.81 6.53
N LEU A 206 -6.69 20.03 6.20
CA LEU A 206 -6.06 20.35 4.92
C LEU A 206 -4.74 19.59 4.70
N ILE A 207 -3.92 19.42 5.74
CA ILE A 207 -2.69 18.61 5.67
C ILE A 207 -3.05 17.15 5.35
N GLN A 208 -4.03 16.58 6.03
CA GLN A 208 -4.45 15.20 5.77
C GLN A 208 -5.06 14.99 4.38
N GLU A 209 -5.79 15.98 3.86
CA GLU A 209 -6.32 15.95 2.49
C GLU A 209 -5.19 16.04 1.46
N LYS A 210 -4.20 16.91 1.70
CA LYS A 210 -3.00 16.99 0.87
C LYS A 210 -2.21 15.68 0.87
N GLU A 211 -2.04 15.03 2.02
CA GLU A 211 -1.36 13.73 2.12
C GLU A 211 -2.11 12.66 1.31
N LYS A 212 -3.44 12.54 1.48
CA LYS A 212 -4.26 11.62 0.68
C LYS A 212 -4.16 11.88 -0.82
N ALA A 213 -4.20 13.15 -1.23
CA ALA A 213 -4.06 13.54 -2.63
C ALA A 213 -2.66 13.19 -3.17
N SER A 214 -1.62 13.37 -2.34
CA SER A 214 -0.24 13.00 -2.69
C SER A 214 -0.09 11.47 -2.83
N GLU A 215 -0.69 10.68 -1.94
CA GLU A 215 -0.69 9.22 -2.03
C GLU A 215 -1.43 8.73 -3.28
N ALA A 216 -2.61 9.29 -3.56
CA ALA A 216 -3.38 8.98 -4.77
C ALA A 216 -2.59 9.33 -6.04
N ARG A 217 -1.89 10.47 -6.05
CA ARG A 217 -1.02 10.88 -7.15
C ARG A 217 0.15 9.91 -7.32
N ALA A 218 0.82 9.52 -6.24
CA ALA A 218 1.91 8.55 -6.29
C ALA A 218 1.45 7.18 -6.83
N GLN A 219 0.26 6.73 -6.43
CA GLN A 219 -0.35 5.50 -6.97
C GLN A 219 -0.65 5.62 -8.47
N ALA A 220 -1.21 6.77 -8.91
CA ALA A 220 -1.48 7.01 -10.32
C ALA A 220 -0.17 7.08 -11.15
N GLU A 221 0.87 7.72 -10.64
CA GLU A 221 2.20 7.77 -11.28
C GLU A 221 2.82 6.37 -11.38
N ALA A 222 2.72 5.54 -10.35
CA ALA A 222 3.18 4.15 -10.37
C ALA A 222 2.41 3.29 -11.40
N GLN A 223 1.08 3.46 -11.50
CA GLN A 223 0.28 2.78 -12.52
C GLN A 223 0.66 3.23 -13.94
N LEU A 224 0.91 4.53 -14.13
CA LEU A 224 1.31 5.08 -15.42
C LEU A 224 2.69 4.53 -15.83
N GLU A 225 3.63 4.43 -14.89
CA GLU A 225 4.95 3.84 -15.14
C GLU A 225 4.85 2.35 -15.49
N PHE A 226 4.03 1.60 -14.75
CA PHE A 226 3.76 0.19 -15.07
C PHE A 226 3.17 0.02 -16.48
N LEU A 227 2.21 0.88 -16.87
CA LEU A 227 1.63 0.83 -18.22
C LEU A 227 2.63 1.21 -19.31
N LYS A 228 3.53 2.17 -19.05
CA LYS A 228 4.63 2.51 -19.97
C LYS A 228 5.60 1.35 -20.15
N GLU A 229 5.98 0.69 -19.05
CA GLU A 229 6.88 -0.47 -19.10
C GLU A 229 6.22 -1.66 -19.82
N ALA A 230 4.95 -1.93 -19.54
CA ALA A 230 4.17 -2.94 -20.25
C ALA A 230 4.11 -2.65 -21.76
N HIS A 231 3.80 -1.41 -22.14
CA HIS A 231 3.80 -1.00 -23.54
C HIS A 231 5.19 -1.11 -24.19
N ALA A 232 6.26 -0.70 -23.51
CA ALA A 232 7.62 -0.82 -24.00
C ALA A 232 7.99 -2.29 -24.25
N ASN A 233 7.65 -3.18 -23.31
CA ASN A 233 7.86 -4.62 -23.45
C ASN A 233 7.05 -5.22 -24.60
N ASP A 234 5.78 -4.83 -24.75
CA ASP A 234 4.94 -5.29 -25.87
C ASP A 234 5.50 -4.83 -27.22
N THR A 235 5.99 -3.59 -27.33
CA THR A 235 6.66 -3.11 -28.55
C THR A 235 7.95 -3.87 -28.84
N ALA A 236 8.78 -4.13 -27.81
CA ALA A 236 10.02 -4.88 -27.97
C ALA A 236 9.76 -6.35 -28.37
N ASN A 237 8.76 -6.99 -27.76
CA ASN A 237 8.33 -8.33 -28.13
C ASN A 237 7.78 -8.38 -29.56
N GLY A 238 6.94 -7.43 -29.94
CA GLY A 238 6.41 -7.34 -31.30
C GLY A 238 7.50 -7.15 -32.36
N ASP A 239 8.54 -6.38 -32.06
CA ASP A 239 9.67 -6.21 -32.97
C ASP A 239 10.58 -7.44 -33.03
N LYS A 240 10.73 -8.16 -31.91
CA LYS A 240 11.40 -9.47 -31.89
C LYS A 240 10.66 -10.51 -32.74
N ASP A 241 9.34 -10.61 -32.60
CA ASP A 241 8.52 -11.54 -33.39
C ASP A 241 8.59 -11.21 -34.89
N LYS A 242 8.58 -9.92 -35.26
CA LYS A 242 8.80 -9.50 -36.65
C LYS A 242 10.17 -9.92 -37.16
N LEU A 243 11.23 -9.75 -36.35
CA LEU A 243 12.59 -10.14 -36.73
C LEU A 243 12.68 -11.65 -36.95
N GLU A 244 12.11 -12.47 -36.06
CA GLU A 244 12.06 -13.92 -36.20
C GLU A 244 11.29 -14.34 -37.49
N LEU A 245 10.18 -13.66 -37.80
CA LEU A 245 9.46 -13.87 -39.06
C LEU A 245 10.30 -13.49 -40.29
N PHE A 246 11.03 -12.37 -40.25
CA PHE A 246 11.92 -11.97 -41.34
C PHE A 246 13.05 -12.98 -41.56
N GLU A 247 13.68 -13.48 -40.50
CA GLU A 247 14.71 -14.52 -40.60
C GLU A 247 14.15 -15.82 -41.20
N LYS A 248 12.92 -16.21 -40.79
CA LYS A 248 12.25 -17.38 -41.36
C LYS A 248 11.93 -17.20 -42.84
N ILE A 249 11.43 -16.03 -43.26
CA ILE A 249 11.18 -15.71 -44.68
C ILE A 249 12.50 -15.77 -45.46
N LYS A 250 13.58 -15.20 -44.92
CA LYS A 250 14.91 -15.24 -45.57
C LYS A 250 15.41 -16.67 -45.74
N ALA A 251 15.26 -17.52 -44.71
CA ALA A 251 15.65 -18.93 -44.79
C ALA A 251 14.81 -19.70 -45.82
N MET A 252 13.50 -19.47 -45.87
CA MET A 252 12.62 -20.05 -46.88
C MET A 252 12.99 -19.62 -48.31
N ASN A 253 13.28 -18.32 -48.52
CA ASN A 253 13.71 -17.81 -49.82
C ASN A 253 15.06 -18.41 -50.24
N GLN A 254 15.98 -18.60 -49.30
CA GLN A 254 17.25 -19.28 -49.60
C GLN A 254 17.02 -20.73 -50.02
N GLN A 255 16.16 -21.46 -49.29
CA GLN A 255 15.79 -22.82 -49.66
C GLN A 255 15.12 -22.88 -51.04
N GLU A 256 14.27 -21.92 -51.37
CA GLU A 256 13.64 -21.81 -52.69
C GLU A 256 14.70 -21.59 -53.80
N MET A 257 15.68 -20.71 -53.57
CA MET A 257 16.78 -20.49 -54.51
C MET A 257 17.67 -21.72 -54.69
N ASP A 258 17.95 -22.44 -53.61
CA ASP A 258 18.73 -23.69 -53.65
C ASP A 258 17.97 -24.77 -54.43
N LEU A 259 16.65 -24.91 -54.20
CA LEU A 259 15.80 -25.82 -54.95
C LEU A 259 15.70 -25.45 -56.43
N GLN A 260 15.59 -24.15 -56.75
CA GLN A 260 15.59 -23.69 -58.14
C GLN A 260 16.92 -24.02 -58.83
N THR A 261 18.04 -23.81 -58.14
CA THR A 261 19.37 -24.17 -58.66
C THR A 261 19.48 -25.68 -58.90
N GLN A 262 18.97 -26.51 -57.98
CA GLN A 262 18.93 -27.96 -58.15
C GLN A 262 18.09 -28.39 -59.37
N ILE A 263 16.93 -27.75 -59.59
CA ILE A 263 16.09 -28.02 -60.75
C ILE A 263 16.82 -27.64 -62.04
N ASP A 264 17.45 -26.46 -62.09
CA ASP A 264 18.19 -26.00 -63.26
C ASP A 264 19.37 -26.93 -63.59
N ASP A 265 20.08 -27.41 -62.56
CA ASP A 265 21.19 -28.35 -62.74
C ASP A 265 20.71 -29.74 -63.17
N GLN A 266 19.56 -30.20 -62.68
CA GLN A 266 18.93 -31.42 -63.20
C GLN A 266 18.49 -31.27 -64.65
N GLN A 267 17.92 -30.13 -65.05
CA GLN A 267 17.56 -29.86 -66.43
C GLN A 267 18.79 -29.85 -67.35
N LYS A 268 19.88 -29.19 -66.94
CA LYS A 268 21.16 -29.22 -67.69
C LYS A 268 21.67 -30.64 -67.83
N LYS A 269 21.65 -31.42 -66.75
CA LYS A 269 22.07 -32.82 -66.76
C LYS A 269 21.24 -33.65 -67.75
N TRP A 270 19.91 -33.52 -67.72
CA TRP A 270 19.04 -34.22 -68.68
C TRP A 270 19.29 -33.79 -70.13
N CYS A 271 19.58 -32.51 -70.38
CA CYS A 271 19.96 -32.04 -71.72
C CYS A 271 21.27 -32.68 -72.19
N ILE A 272 22.27 -32.78 -71.31
CA ILE A 272 23.56 -33.44 -71.60
C ILE A 272 23.34 -34.94 -71.84
N ASP A 273 22.62 -35.62 -70.95
CA ASP A 273 22.33 -37.05 -71.04
C ASP A 273 21.55 -37.38 -72.32
N ARG A 274 20.56 -36.55 -72.68
CA ARG A 274 19.81 -36.67 -73.95
C ARG A 274 20.71 -36.47 -75.17
N SER A 275 21.63 -35.50 -75.12
CA SER A 275 22.62 -35.29 -76.18
C SER A 275 23.56 -36.48 -76.34
N ASN A 276 24.04 -37.03 -75.22
CA ASN A 276 24.90 -38.23 -75.18
C ASN A 276 24.17 -39.48 -75.68
N MET A 277 22.91 -39.68 -75.29
CA MET A 277 22.09 -40.79 -75.78
C MET A 277 21.84 -40.66 -77.29
N ASN A 278 21.55 -39.46 -77.78
CA ASN A 278 21.39 -39.22 -79.22
C ASN A 278 22.69 -39.46 -80.01
N SER A 279 23.85 -39.10 -79.46
CA SER A 279 25.14 -39.36 -80.11
C SER A 279 25.46 -40.86 -80.15
N GLN A 280 25.17 -41.59 -79.07
CA GLN A 280 25.27 -43.05 -79.02
C GLN A 280 24.32 -43.72 -80.02
N LEU A 281 23.06 -43.28 -80.10
CA LEU A 281 22.10 -43.78 -81.08
C LEU A 281 22.62 -43.59 -82.51
N ARG A 282 23.17 -42.42 -82.86
CA ARG A 282 23.78 -42.19 -84.18
C ARG A 282 24.96 -43.11 -84.48
N ILE A 283 25.79 -43.41 -83.47
CA ILE A 283 26.91 -44.35 -83.62
C ILE A 283 26.38 -45.76 -83.87
N LEU A 284 25.37 -46.21 -83.10
CA LEU A 284 24.75 -47.51 -83.27
C LEU A 284 24.02 -47.62 -84.62
N GLU A 285 23.30 -46.59 -85.05
CA GLU A 285 22.69 -46.50 -86.38
C GLU A 285 23.74 -46.63 -87.49
N LYS A 286 24.88 -45.94 -87.35
CA LYS A 286 25.99 -46.06 -88.31
C LYS A 286 26.60 -47.46 -88.33
N GLN A 287 26.84 -48.08 -87.16
CA GLN A 287 27.32 -49.45 -87.06
C GLN A 287 26.34 -50.46 -87.66
N LEU A 288 25.03 -50.26 -87.44
CA LEU A 288 23.98 -51.07 -88.03
C LEU A 288 23.98 -50.93 -89.56
N GLN A 289 24.13 -49.71 -90.08
CA GLN A 289 24.25 -49.46 -91.52
C GLN A 289 25.50 -50.12 -92.10
N GLU A 290 26.66 -49.98 -91.46
CA GLU A 290 27.90 -50.63 -91.89
C GLU A 290 27.79 -52.16 -91.88
N SER A 291 27.15 -52.75 -90.85
CA SER A 291 26.86 -54.18 -90.77
C SER A 291 25.87 -54.63 -91.85
N SER A 292 24.83 -53.83 -92.12
CA SER A 292 23.86 -54.07 -93.19
C SER A 292 24.55 -54.03 -94.57
N ASP A 293 25.39 -53.03 -94.83
CA ASP A 293 26.18 -52.89 -96.05
C ASP A 293 27.17 -54.05 -96.20
N GLN A 294 27.81 -54.49 -95.11
CA GLN A 294 28.68 -55.67 -95.10
C GLN A 294 27.89 -56.95 -95.39
N MET A 295 26.72 -57.15 -94.78
CA MET A 295 25.84 -58.27 -95.08
C MET A 295 25.37 -58.23 -96.54
N ALA A 296 25.03 -57.06 -97.08
CA ALA A 296 24.67 -56.89 -98.48
C ALA A 296 25.84 -57.24 -99.41
N ARG A 297 27.07 -56.83 -99.08
CA ARG A 297 28.30 -57.21 -99.81
C ARG A 297 28.61 -58.70 -99.72
N LEU A 298 28.45 -59.31 -98.55
CA LEU A 298 28.65 -60.75 -98.37
C LEU A 298 27.57 -61.54 -99.11
N ASN A 299 26.31 -61.09 -99.07
CA ASN A 299 25.20 -61.73 -99.77
C ASN A 299 25.35 -61.58 -101.30
N SER A 300 25.81 -60.43 -101.80
CA SER A 300 26.13 -60.24 -103.22
C SER A 300 27.36 -61.04 -103.65
N ALA A 301 28.40 -61.13 -102.83
CA ALA A 301 29.57 -61.99 -103.07
C ALA A 301 29.19 -63.49 -103.04
N GLN A 302 28.29 -63.90 -102.14
CA GLN A 302 27.74 -65.25 -102.06
C GLN A 302 26.87 -65.55 -103.29
N GLN A 303 26.02 -64.62 -103.73
CA GLN A 303 25.27 -64.74 -104.99
C GLN A 303 26.19 -64.78 -106.22
N ALA A 304 27.28 -64.01 -106.23
CA ALA A 304 28.26 -64.02 -107.32
C ALA A 304 29.01 -65.37 -107.38
N LEU A 305 29.47 -65.89 -106.24
CA LEU A 305 30.05 -67.24 -106.12
C LEU A 305 29.08 -68.35 -106.52
N LEU A 306 27.79 -68.19 -106.22
CA LEU A 306 26.72 -69.11 -106.65
C LEU A 306 26.39 -68.97 -108.15
N SER A 307 26.70 -67.84 -108.79
CA SER A 307 26.54 -67.64 -110.24
C SER A 307 27.73 -68.13 -111.06
N GLU A 308 28.95 -68.13 -110.50
CA GLU A 308 30.18 -68.60 -111.15
C GLU A 308 30.34 -70.13 -111.10
N LYS A 309 29.71 -70.78 -110.11
CA LYS A 309 29.50 -72.24 -110.09
C LYS A 309 28.03 -72.53 -110.34
N GLY A 310 27.65 -72.82 -111.58
CA GLY A 310 26.29 -73.22 -111.95
C GLY A 310 25.80 -74.45 -111.18
N ILE A 311 25.23 -74.24 -109.99
CA ILE A 311 24.67 -75.27 -109.10
C ILE A 311 23.35 -74.73 -108.51
N PRO A 312 22.25 -75.51 -108.51
CA PRO A 312 20.94 -75.03 -108.11
C PRO A 312 20.75 -74.92 -106.59
N TYR A 313 19.81 -74.05 -106.22
CA TYR A 313 19.21 -73.81 -104.90
C TYR A 313 19.19 -75.00 -103.92
N SER A 314 19.66 -74.79 -102.69
CA SER A 314 19.08 -75.44 -101.52
C SER A 314 19.26 -74.60 -100.24
N ASN A 315 18.15 -74.33 -99.57
CA ASN A 315 18.11 -73.80 -98.20
C ASN A 315 18.82 -74.79 -97.27
N SER A 316 19.94 -74.38 -96.66
CA SER A 316 20.60 -75.16 -95.61
C SER A 316 20.36 -74.53 -94.24
N PRO A 317 19.73 -75.23 -93.29
CA PRO A 317 19.42 -74.74 -91.94
C PRO A 317 20.62 -74.77 -90.98
N MET A 318 21.85 -74.93 -91.48
CA MET A 318 23.04 -75.02 -90.63
C MET A 318 23.63 -73.65 -90.23
N SER A 319 23.34 -72.60 -91.00
CA SER A 319 23.89 -71.24 -90.75
C SER A 319 23.18 -70.50 -89.61
N THR A 320 21.90 -70.80 -89.35
CA THR A 320 21.12 -70.21 -88.25
C THR A 320 21.57 -70.70 -86.88
N ARG A 321 22.17 -71.89 -86.76
CA ARG A 321 22.62 -72.45 -85.48
C ARG A 321 23.85 -71.73 -84.92
N LEU A 322 24.82 -71.37 -85.76
CA LEU A 322 26.01 -70.61 -85.35
C LEU A 322 25.68 -69.15 -84.98
N VAL A 323 24.69 -68.54 -85.64
CA VAL A 323 24.23 -67.18 -85.32
C VAL A 323 23.46 -67.15 -84.00
N LEU A 324 22.63 -68.17 -83.71
CA LEU A 324 21.96 -68.31 -82.40
C LEU A 324 22.95 -68.54 -81.25
N GLU A 325 24.03 -69.30 -81.49
CA GLU A 325 25.07 -69.54 -80.49
C GLU A 325 25.93 -68.29 -80.20
N SER A 326 26.19 -67.46 -81.22
CA SER A 326 26.91 -66.19 -81.02
C SER A 326 26.04 -65.14 -80.32
N MET A 327 24.74 -65.07 -80.64
CA MET A 327 23.79 -64.19 -79.95
C MET A 327 23.57 -64.62 -78.50
N SER A 328 23.51 -65.93 -78.21
CA SER A 328 23.41 -66.43 -76.83
C SER A 328 24.63 -66.04 -75.99
N LYS A 329 25.84 -66.12 -76.54
CA LYS A 329 27.06 -65.65 -75.85
C LYS A 329 27.04 -64.14 -75.59
N LYS A 330 26.55 -63.35 -76.55
CA LYS A 330 26.42 -61.88 -76.42
C LYS A 330 25.41 -61.48 -75.34
N ILE A 331 24.30 -62.21 -75.20
CA ILE A 331 23.29 -61.98 -74.14
C ILE A 331 23.88 -62.28 -72.76
N ILE A 332 24.67 -63.35 -72.61
CA ILE A 332 25.32 -63.68 -71.33
C ILE A 332 26.33 -62.60 -70.95
N GLU A 333 27.13 -62.11 -71.90
CA GLU A 333 28.12 -61.06 -71.68
C GLU A 333 27.49 -59.71 -71.27
N LEU A 334 26.38 -59.32 -71.93
CA LEU A 334 25.63 -58.11 -71.55
C LEU A 334 24.95 -58.23 -70.18
N THR A 335 24.48 -59.44 -69.81
CA THR A 335 23.90 -59.68 -68.48
C THR A 335 24.98 -59.53 -67.39
N GLN A 336 26.19 -60.02 -67.64
CA GLN A 336 27.31 -59.92 -66.73
C GLN A 336 27.82 -58.47 -66.56
N GLN A 337 27.80 -57.67 -67.63
CA GLN A 337 28.14 -56.24 -67.55
C GLN A 337 27.10 -55.42 -66.76
N LEU A 338 25.82 -55.79 -66.84
CA LEU A 338 24.74 -55.12 -66.10
C LEU A 338 24.81 -55.43 -64.59
N GLU A 339 25.27 -56.62 -64.22
CA GLU A 339 25.48 -57.05 -62.84
C GLU A 339 26.76 -56.46 -62.21
N GLN A 340 27.78 -56.16 -63.02
CA GLN A 340 28.96 -55.42 -62.56
C GLN A 340 28.68 -53.92 -62.37
N ALA A 341 27.83 -53.33 -63.22
CA ALA A 341 27.44 -51.91 -63.10
C ALA A 341 26.49 -51.62 -61.91
N SER A 342 25.74 -52.62 -61.42
CA SER A 342 24.89 -52.48 -60.24
C SER A 342 25.67 -52.59 -58.92
N GLN A 343 26.83 -53.27 -58.92
CA GLN A 343 27.68 -53.41 -57.72
C GLN A 343 28.63 -52.23 -57.49
N SER A 344 28.93 -51.42 -58.51
CA SER A 344 29.88 -50.30 -58.40
C SER A 344 29.29 -48.96 -57.92
N LYS A 345 28.00 -48.92 -57.50
CA LYS A 345 27.31 -47.67 -57.12
C LYS A 345 27.07 -47.48 -55.61
N ILE A 346 27.72 -48.27 -54.76
CA ILE A 346 27.64 -48.16 -53.29
C ILE A 346 29.03 -47.89 -52.73
N THR A 347 29.57 -46.70 -52.95
CA THR A 347 30.66 -46.16 -52.12
C THR A 347 30.77 -44.65 -52.37
N GLU A 348 30.02 -43.86 -51.61
CA GLU A 348 30.38 -42.48 -51.31
C GLU A 348 30.85 -42.40 -49.85
N PRO A 349 31.91 -41.62 -49.55
CA PRO A 349 32.59 -41.64 -48.26
C PRO A 349 31.83 -40.83 -47.20
N SER A 350 31.57 -41.46 -46.06
CA SER A 350 31.11 -40.81 -44.84
C SER A 350 32.24 -40.00 -44.21
N VAL A 351 32.08 -38.67 -44.21
CA VAL A 351 32.92 -37.74 -43.43
C VAL A 351 32.47 -37.80 -41.96
N PRO A 352 33.38 -37.87 -40.98
CA PRO A 352 33.02 -37.95 -39.56
C PRO A 352 32.65 -36.55 -39.02
N LEU A 353 31.36 -36.22 -39.04
CA LEU A 353 30.79 -34.96 -38.51
C LEU A 353 30.13 -35.14 -37.11
N GLN A 354 30.26 -36.30 -36.47
CA GLN A 354 29.47 -36.67 -35.30
C GLN A 354 29.96 -36.11 -33.96
N SER A 355 31.22 -35.67 -33.83
CA SER A 355 31.75 -35.21 -32.53
C SER A 355 31.40 -33.76 -32.18
N ILE A 356 31.34 -32.85 -33.17
CA ILE A 356 31.06 -31.42 -32.93
C ILE A 356 29.57 -31.18 -32.65
N GLN A 357 28.69 -31.93 -33.32
CA GLN A 357 27.24 -31.82 -33.11
C GLN A 357 26.78 -32.33 -31.73
N SER A 358 27.51 -33.29 -31.15
CA SER A 358 27.17 -33.86 -29.84
C SER A 358 27.36 -32.85 -28.70
N ASP A 359 28.43 -32.06 -28.75
CA ASP A 359 28.73 -31.05 -27.72
C ASP A 359 27.78 -29.85 -27.82
N GLU A 360 27.42 -29.40 -29.02
CA GLU A 360 26.41 -28.36 -29.22
C GLU A 360 25.01 -28.81 -28.79
N LEU A 361 24.65 -30.08 -29.03
CA LEU A 361 23.39 -30.66 -28.56
C LEU A 361 23.37 -30.75 -27.03
N ALA A 362 24.46 -31.16 -26.40
CA ALA A 362 24.57 -31.22 -24.94
C ALA A 362 24.47 -29.83 -24.29
N GLN A 363 25.10 -28.80 -24.88
CA GLN A 363 24.98 -27.42 -24.41
C GLN A 363 23.56 -26.88 -24.56
N LYS A 364 22.90 -27.14 -25.70
CA LYS A 364 21.50 -26.77 -25.89
C LYS A 364 20.63 -27.47 -24.86
N GLU A 365 20.79 -28.78 -24.65
CA GLU A 365 20.00 -29.54 -23.68
C GLU A 365 20.16 -28.99 -22.24
N ALA A 366 21.38 -28.57 -21.86
CA ALA A 366 21.62 -27.91 -20.59
C ALA A 366 20.90 -26.56 -20.48
N MET A 367 20.92 -25.74 -21.55
CA MET A 367 20.17 -24.48 -21.59
C MET A 367 18.65 -24.69 -21.50
N TRP A 368 18.11 -25.70 -22.18
CA TRP A 368 16.68 -26.03 -22.11
C TRP A 368 16.29 -26.48 -20.70
N LYS A 369 17.11 -27.30 -20.04
CA LYS A 369 16.88 -27.70 -18.64
C LYS A 369 16.87 -26.50 -17.71
N GLN A 370 17.85 -25.59 -17.84
CA GLN A 370 17.90 -24.37 -17.04
C GLN A 370 16.68 -23.46 -17.28
N ALA A 371 16.24 -23.31 -18.54
CA ALA A 371 15.05 -22.53 -18.87
C ALA A 371 13.75 -23.14 -18.31
N ILE A 372 13.68 -24.48 -18.24
CA ILE A 372 12.57 -25.20 -17.60
C ILE A 372 12.59 -24.98 -16.09
N ASP A 373 13.75 -25.11 -15.44
CA ASP A 373 13.90 -24.89 -14.00
C ASP A 373 13.54 -23.43 -13.61
N ASP A 374 13.94 -22.45 -14.42
CA ASP A 374 13.58 -21.04 -14.25
C ASP A 374 12.08 -20.80 -14.41
N ARG A 375 11.43 -21.48 -15.37
CA ARG A 375 9.96 -21.43 -15.52
C ARG A 375 9.25 -22.06 -14.33
N ASP A 376 9.73 -23.20 -13.84
CA ASP A 376 9.15 -23.89 -12.68
C ASP A 376 9.32 -23.06 -11.40
N ALA A 377 10.45 -22.38 -11.22
CA ALA A 377 10.65 -21.44 -10.13
C ALA A 377 9.68 -20.26 -10.20
N LYS A 378 9.46 -19.69 -11.40
CA LYS A 378 8.47 -18.62 -11.62
C LYS A 378 7.03 -19.10 -11.37
N LEU A 379 6.67 -20.30 -11.84
CA LEU A 379 5.36 -20.91 -11.59
C LEU A 379 5.12 -21.10 -10.09
N LYS A 380 6.10 -21.63 -9.35
CA LYS A 380 6.02 -21.73 -7.88
C LYS A 380 5.87 -20.37 -7.20
N GLY A 381 6.48 -19.32 -7.74
CA GLY A 381 6.33 -17.94 -7.27
C GLY A 381 4.90 -17.42 -7.46
N LEU A 382 4.34 -17.62 -8.66
CA LEU A 382 2.96 -17.24 -8.99
C LEU A 382 1.94 -18.01 -8.15
N ASP A 383 2.15 -19.31 -7.92
CA ASP A 383 1.27 -20.11 -7.07
C ASP A 383 1.23 -19.58 -5.62
N LYS A 384 2.38 -19.18 -5.06
CA LYS A 384 2.43 -18.53 -3.74
C LYS A 384 1.65 -17.22 -3.73
N GLN A 385 1.75 -16.42 -4.79
CA GLN A 385 1.01 -15.17 -4.93
C GLN A 385 -0.51 -15.41 -5.05
N VAL A 386 -0.93 -16.44 -5.79
CA VAL A 386 -2.35 -16.84 -5.88
C VAL A 386 -2.89 -17.30 -4.53
N VAL A 387 -2.10 -18.07 -3.76
CA VAL A 387 -2.48 -18.49 -2.40
C VAL A 387 -2.61 -17.29 -1.47
N ALA A 388 -1.67 -16.34 -1.50
CA ALA A 388 -1.72 -15.12 -0.71
C ALA A 388 -2.96 -14.27 -1.06
N SER A 389 -3.24 -14.08 -2.36
CA SER A 389 -4.44 -13.38 -2.84
C SER A 389 -5.74 -14.05 -2.41
N LYS A 390 -5.82 -15.40 -2.46
CA LYS A 390 -6.97 -16.16 -1.96
C LYS A 390 -7.16 -15.98 -0.45
N LEU A 391 -6.06 -15.89 0.31
CA LEU A 391 -6.12 -15.69 1.77
C LEU A 391 -6.60 -14.28 2.12
N LEU A 392 -6.10 -13.26 1.42
CA LEU A 392 -6.60 -11.88 1.54
C LEU A 392 -8.08 -11.76 1.17
N ALA A 393 -8.52 -12.42 0.10
CA ALA A 393 -9.94 -12.44 -0.29
C ALA A 393 -10.82 -13.14 0.75
N ARG A 394 -10.32 -14.19 1.42
CA ARG A 394 -11.04 -14.84 2.54
C ARG A 394 -11.11 -13.91 3.76
N GLN A 395 -10.04 -13.19 4.05
CA GLN A 395 -10.01 -12.24 5.15
C GLN A 395 -11.00 -11.08 4.91
N SER A 396 -11.00 -10.48 3.73
CA SER A 396 -11.94 -9.40 3.38
C SER A 396 -13.39 -9.89 3.42
N LYS A 397 -13.66 -11.13 3.02
CA LYS A 397 -15.00 -11.74 3.15
C LYS A 397 -15.43 -11.90 4.61
N LYS A 398 -14.52 -12.30 5.50
CA LYS A 398 -14.78 -12.39 6.95
C LYS A 398 -15.02 -11.01 7.57
N GLU A 399 -14.21 -10.02 7.22
CA GLU A 399 -14.38 -8.64 7.68
C GLU A 399 -15.71 -8.05 7.22
N LYS A 400 -16.08 -8.27 5.95
CA LYS A 400 -17.39 -7.87 5.41
C LYS A 400 -18.55 -8.53 6.17
N ALA A 401 -18.45 -9.83 6.47
CA ALA A 401 -19.47 -10.53 7.26
C ALA A 401 -19.59 -9.98 8.68
N SER A 402 -18.45 -9.69 9.33
CA SER A 402 -18.42 -9.06 10.66
C SER A 402 -19.07 -7.67 10.66
N LEU A 403 -18.77 -6.85 9.65
CA LEU A 403 -19.37 -5.52 9.51
C LEU A 403 -20.88 -5.61 9.26
N LEU A 404 -21.33 -6.54 8.42
CA LEU A 404 -22.77 -6.79 8.23
C LEU A 404 -23.46 -7.18 9.53
N GLN A 405 -22.84 -8.06 10.33
CA GLN A 405 -23.37 -8.44 11.64
C GLN A 405 -23.42 -7.26 12.62
N GLN A 406 -22.45 -6.35 12.58
CA GLN A 406 -22.47 -5.12 13.37
C GLN A 406 -23.57 -4.17 12.90
N ILE A 407 -23.76 -4.02 11.59
CA ILE A 407 -24.85 -3.22 11.01
C ILE A 407 -26.20 -3.78 11.45
N ASP A 408 -26.40 -5.10 11.43
CA ASP A 408 -27.66 -5.70 11.86
C ASP A 408 -27.89 -5.56 13.38
N LYS A 409 -26.83 -5.62 14.20
CA LYS A 409 -26.90 -5.26 15.62
C LYS A 409 -27.27 -3.79 15.84
N LEU A 410 -26.71 -2.88 15.05
CA LEU A 410 -27.06 -1.46 15.15
C LEU A 410 -28.49 -1.20 14.66
N ARG A 411 -28.97 -1.92 13.64
CA ARG A 411 -30.36 -1.83 13.18
C ARG A 411 -31.35 -2.34 14.23
N THR A 412 -31.02 -3.43 14.91
CA THR A 412 -31.86 -3.96 16.00
C THR A 412 -31.89 -3.01 17.19
N LEU A 413 -30.73 -2.50 17.63
CA LEU A 413 -30.67 -1.47 18.68
C LEU A 413 -31.39 -0.17 18.29
N LEU A 414 -31.29 0.25 17.02
CA LEU A 414 -32.02 1.42 16.53
C LEU A 414 -33.53 1.18 16.52
N ALA A 415 -33.98 -0.03 16.18
CA ALA A 415 -35.39 -0.41 16.26
C ALA A 415 -35.89 -0.47 17.71
N GLU A 416 -35.06 -0.90 18.66
CA GLU A 416 -35.37 -0.93 20.10
C GLU A 416 -35.35 0.47 20.76
N THR A 417 -34.52 1.39 20.26
CA THR A 417 -34.36 2.75 20.82
C THR A 417 -35.18 3.81 20.09
N ALA A 418 -35.73 3.50 18.92
CA ALA A 418 -36.65 4.39 18.23
C ALA A 418 -37.90 4.63 19.10
N PRO A 419 -38.32 5.90 19.29
CA PRO A 419 -39.57 6.19 20.00
C PRO A 419 -40.72 5.53 19.24
N LYS A 420 -41.64 4.87 19.96
CA LYS A 420 -42.87 4.31 19.39
C LYS A 420 -43.70 5.42 18.75
N THR A 421 -43.45 5.68 17.48
CA THR A 421 -44.25 6.59 16.65
C THR A 421 -45.53 5.87 16.24
N GLU A 422 -46.58 6.63 15.93
CA GLU A 422 -47.89 6.09 15.53
C GLU A 422 -47.78 5.13 14.33
N SER A 423 -46.78 5.31 13.46
CA SER A 423 -46.46 4.39 12.37
C SER A 423 -45.85 3.06 12.85
N SER A 424 -45.03 3.06 13.90
CA SER A 424 -44.53 1.84 14.54
C SER A 424 -45.66 1.12 15.29
N ALA A 425 -46.56 1.86 15.94
CA ALA A 425 -47.75 1.29 16.59
C ALA A 425 -48.74 0.70 15.57
N LEU A 426 -48.90 1.34 14.40
CA LEU A 426 -49.68 0.83 13.27
C LEU A 426 -49.04 -0.40 12.62
N MET A 427 -47.71 -0.46 12.49
CA MET A 427 -47.00 -1.63 11.95
C MET A 427 -46.99 -2.80 12.94
N ASP A 428 -46.90 -2.53 14.25
CA ASP A 428 -47.09 -3.53 15.28
C ASP A 428 -48.55 -4.01 15.33
N GLN A 429 -49.54 -3.11 15.20
CA GLN A 429 -50.95 -3.50 15.03
C GLN A 429 -51.18 -4.30 13.75
N LEU A 430 -50.52 -3.98 12.63
CA LEU A 430 -50.60 -4.77 11.41
C LEU A 430 -49.94 -6.15 11.57
N ARG A 431 -48.81 -6.24 12.28
CA ARG A 431 -48.17 -7.52 12.61
C ARG A 431 -49.07 -8.39 13.50
N HIS A 432 -49.64 -7.81 14.55
CA HIS A 432 -50.55 -8.53 15.45
C HIS A 432 -51.93 -8.82 14.80
N SER A 433 -52.33 -8.05 13.78
CA SER A 433 -53.52 -8.34 12.96
C SER A 433 -53.24 -9.40 11.88
N SER A 434 -51.99 -9.52 11.42
CA SER A 434 -51.57 -10.60 10.51
C SER A 434 -51.37 -11.95 11.22
N GLU A 435 -51.22 -11.94 12.54
CA GLU A 435 -51.07 -13.14 13.37
C GLU A 435 -52.41 -13.62 13.97
N SER A 436 -53.51 -12.89 13.76
CA SER A 436 -54.88 -13.26 14.19
C SER A 436 -55.84 -13.60 13.05
N ALA A 437 -55.36 -13.64 11.80
CA ALA A 437 -56.15 -14.15 10.68
C ALA A 437 -56.23 -15.69 10.77
N PRO A 438 -57.42 -16.30 10.87
CA PRO A 438 -57.55 -17.75 10.90
C PRO A 438 -57.08 -18.32 9.56
N ALA A 439 -56.25 -19.36 9.64
CA ALA A 439 -55.68 -20.05 8.49
C ALA A 439 -56.77 -20.43 7.47
N PRO A 440 -56.67 -20.02 6.19
CA PRO A 440 -57.48 -20.60 5.14
C PRO A 440 -56.84 -21.92 4.69
N GLU A 441 -57.70 -22.91 4.60
CA GLU A 441 -57.48 -24.32 4.31
C GLU A 441 -56.57 -24.59 3.10
N GLU A 442 -55.76 -25.64 3.24
CA GLU A 442 -54.95 -26.23 2.17
C GLU A 442 -55.84 -26.68 1.01
N VAL A 443 -55.83 -25.92 -0.09
CA VAL A 443 -56.26 -26.44 -1.40
C VAL A 443 -55.06 -27.11 -2.05
N ASN A 444 -55.05 -28.41 -1.83
CA ASN A 444 -54.29 -29.43 -2.52
C ASN A 444 -54.63 -29.41 -4.02
N THR A 445 -53.65 -29.25 -4.91
CA THR A 445 -53.71 -29.78 -6.29
C THR A 445 -52.32 -29.86 -6.89
N SER A 446 -51.93 -31.11 -7.10
CA SER A 446 -50.89 -31.61 -8.00
C SER A 446 -51.04 -31.08 -9.42
N GLU A 447 -49.91 -30.76 -10.07
CA GLU A 447 -49.50 -31.28 -11.38
C GLU A 447 -48.01 -31.01 -11.63
#